data_AF-A0A1F6ZD98-F1
#
_entry.id   AF-A0A1F6ZD98-F1
#
_cell.length_a   1.000
_cell.length_b   1.000
_cell.length_c   1.000
_cell.angle_alpha   90.00
_cell.angle_beta   90.00
_cell.angle_gamma   90.00
#
_symmetry.space_group_name_H-M   'P 1'
#
loop_
_entity.id
_entity.type
_entity.pdbx_description
1 polymer ?
#
loop_
_entity_poly.entity_id
_entity_poly.type
_entity_poly.pdbx_seq_one_letter_code
_entity_poly.pdbx_strand_id
1 'polypeptide(L)'
;MKNTKQSQTLDAAFASVNDELLKMFLKKHQDYGKGNILANGELGIAMRVSEKVERAKHLLVNNQTPSNESLEETWIDIAVYAVIAVLYKRKQFQELEVAPAA
;
A
#
# COMPACT_ATOMS: atom_id res chain seq x y z
N MET A 1 -13.01 29.89 20.84
CA MET A 1 -13.20 28.74 19.92
C MET A 1 -12.59 29.10 18.58
N LYS A 2 -11.40 28.61 18.25
CA LYS A 2 -10.79 28.81 16.92
C LYS A 2 -10.92 27.48 16.17
N ASN A 3 -11.96 27.36 15.36
CA ASN A 3 -12.12 26.24 14.46
C ASN A 3 -11.38 26.57 13.16
N THR A 4 -10.05 26.47 13.20
CA THR A 4 -9.21 26.55 12.00
C THR A 4 -9.35 25.23 11.25
N LYS A 5 -10.31 25.14 10.32
CA LYS A 5 -10.12 24.30 9.14
C LYS A 5 -8.87 24.84 8.45
N GLN A 6 -7.70 24.30 8.78
CA GLN A 6 -6.48 24.49 7.99
C GLN A 6 -6.88 24.20 6.54
N SER A 7 -6.60 25.12 5.60
CA SER A 7 -6.88 24.86 4.20
C SER A 7 -5.96 23.73 3.76
N GLN A 8 -6.48 22.51 3.76
CA GLN A 8 -5.74 21.34 3.35
C GLN A 8 -5.38 21.52 1.88
N THR A 9 -4.09 21.59 1.59
CA THR A 9 -3.58 21.63 0.22
C THR A 9 -3.50 20.20 -0.33
N LEU A 10 -3.50 20.05 -1.67
CA LEU A 10 -3.49 18.73 -2.30
C LEU A 10 -2.22 17.94 -1.96
N ASP A 11 -1.07 18.61 -1.88
CA ASP A 11 0.20 18.04 -1.44
C ASP A 11 0.15 17.58 0.02
N ALA A 12 -0.51 18.33 0.92
CA ALA A 12 -0.72 17.89 2.31
C ALA A 12 -1.61 16.64 2.39
N ALA A 13 -2.67 16.56 1.56
CA ALA A 13 -3.50 15.37 1.46
C ALA A 13 -2.72 14.17 0.91
N PHE A 14 -1.93 14.37 -0.14
CA PHE A 14 -1.11 13.32 -0.74
C PHE A 14 -0.05 12.81 0.24
N ALA A 15 0.59 13.69 1.02
CA ALA A 15 1.52 13.32 2.07
C ALA A 15 0.84 12.46 3.15
N SER A 16 -0.36 12.84 3.60
CA SER A 16 -1.14 12.04 4.56
C SER A 16 -1.42 10.63 4.05
N VAL A 17 -1.78 10.49 2.76
CA VAL A 17 -1.99 9.18 2.15
C VAL A 17 -0.70 8.37 2.12
N ASN A 18 0.46 8.99 1.83
CA ASN A 18 1.74 8.28 1.87
C ASN A 18 2.10 7.77 3.28
N ASP A 19 1.74 8.52 4.33
CA ASP A 19 1.89 8.05 5.71
C ASP A 19 1.02 6.82 5.99
N GLU A 20 -0.18 6.75 5.42
CA GLU A 20 -1.04 5.57 5.49
C GLU A 20 -0.45 4.38 4.73
N LEU A 21 0.14 4.61 3.54
CA LEU A 21 0.87 3.57 2.80
C LEU A 21 1.99 2.97 3.66
N LEU A 22 2.78 3.82 4.33
CA LEU A 22 3.86 3.37 5.21
C LEU A 22 3.31 2.55 6.38
N LYS A 23 2.25 3.01 7.05
CA LYS A 23 1.61 2.26 8.14
C LYS A 23 1.10 0.90 7.68
N MET A 24 0.45 0.85 6.51
CA MET A 24 -0.04 -0.39 5.92
C MET A 24 1.11 -1.34 5.59
N PHE A 25 2.18 -0.83 4.99
CA PHE A 25 3.40 -1.59 4.71
C PHE A 25 3.99 -2.19 5.99
N LEU A 26 4.19 -1.39 7.03
CA LEU A 26 4.77 -1.84 8.30
C LEU A 26 3.91 -2.91 8.97
N LYS A 27 2.58 -2.73 8.99
CA LYS A 27 1.65 -3.74 9.53
C LYS A 27 1.79 -5.08 8.80
N LYS A 28 1.75 -5.08 7.47
CA LYS A 28 1.91 -6.31 6.67
C LYS A 28 3.30 -6.91 6.79
N HIS A 29 4.32 -6.07 6.91
CA HIS A 29 5.70 -6.52 7.10
C HIS A 29 5.88 -7.22 8.45
N GLN A 30 5.22 -6.73 9.50
CA GLN A 30 5.19 -7.40 10.81
C GLN A 30 4.52 -8.77 10.73
N ASP A 31 3.41 -8.90 9.99
CA ASP A 31 2.65 -10.15 9.89
C ASP A 31 3.33 -11.20 8.99
N TYR A 32 3.96 -10.79 7.90
CA TYR A 32 4.42 -11.70 6.83
C TYR A 32 5.94 -11.66 6.55
N GLY A 33 6.64 -10.63 7.03
CA GLY A 33 8.04 -10.37 6.68
C GLY A 33 8.28 -10.13 5.18
N LYS A 34 9.55 -10.18 4.75
CA LYS A 34 9.96 -9.99 3.34
C LYS A 34 10.03 -11.27 2.50
N GLY A 35 9.98 -12.45 3.12
CA GLY A 35 10.32 -13.73 2.49
C GLY A 35 9.57 -14.02 1.18
N ASN A 36 8.24 -13.86 1.17
CA ASN A 36 7.42 -14.14 -0.01
C ASN A 36 7.72 -13.19 -1.19
N ILE A 37 8.01 -11.92 -0.90
CA ILE A 37 8.35 -10.95 -1.93
C ILE A 37 9.75 -11.26 -2.50
N LEU A 38 10.70 -11.62 -1.64
CA LEU A 38 12.05 -11.98 -2.07
C LEU A 38 12.07 -13.26 -2.92
N ALA A 39 11.29 -14.27 -2.54
CA ALA A 39 11.21 -15.54 -3.25
C ALA A 39 10.61 -15.42 -4.66
N ASN A 40 9.57 -14.59 -4.83
CA ASN A 40 8.89 -14.44 -6.13
C ASN A 40 9.42 -13.27 -6.98
N GLY A 41 10.18 -12.36 -6.35
CA GLY A 41 10.77 -11.20 -7.00
C GLY A 41 9.76 -10.26 -7.66
N GLU A 42 10.23 -9.51 -8.64
CA GLU A 42 9.44 -8.48 -9.34
C GLU A 42 8.17 -9.06 -9.99
N LEU A 43 8.22 -10.28 -10.52
CA LEU A 43 7.06 -10.95 -11.11
C LEU A 43 5.97 -11.22 -10.06
N GLY A 44 6.35 -11.69 -8.87
CA GLY A 44 5.42 -11.90 -7.77
C GLY A 44 4.74 -10.60 -7.33
N ILE A 45 5.49 -9.50 -7.29
CA ILE A 45 4.93 -8.18 -6.97
C ILE A 45 3.91 -7.77 -8.05
N ALA A 46 4.25 -7.92 -9.33
CA ALA A 46 3.34 -7.60 -10.44
C ALA A 46 2.05 -8.43 -10.41
N MET A 47 2.13 -9.73 -10.08
CA MET A 47 0.96 -10.59 -9.92
C MET A 47 0.07 -10.12 -8.77
N ARG A 48 0.63 -9.74 -7.61
CA ARG A 48 -0.14 -9.19 -6.49
C ARG A 48 -0.85 -7.88 -6.84
N VAL A 49 -0.20 -7.00 -7.60
CA VAL A 49 -0.85 -5.78 -8.13
C VAL A 49 -2.01 -6.16 -9.05
N SER A 50 -1.79 -7.10 -9.97
CA SER A 50 -2.82 -7.57 -10.91
C SER A 50 -4.07 -8.11 -10.18
N GLU A 51 -3.89 -8.97 -9.17
CA GLU A 51 -4.99 -9.49 -8.36
C GLU A 51 -5.82 -8.39 -7.70
N LYS A 52 -5.15 -7.35 -7.17
CA LYS A 52 -5.81 -6.21 -6.53
C LYS A 52 -6.55 -5.33 -7.55
N VAL A 53 -5.99 -5.15 -8.74
CA VAL A 53 -6.67 -4.44 -9.84
C VAL A 53 -7.92 -5.19 -10.28
N GLU A 54 -7.89 -6.52 -10.40
CA GLU A 54 -9.08 -7.30 -10.74
C GLU A 54 -10.15 -7.20 -9.65
N ARG A 55 -9.75 -7.21 -8.36
CA ARG A 55 -10.67 -6.91 -7.25
C ARG A 55 -11.31 -5.52 -7.38
N ALA A 56 -10.51 -4.49 -7.65
CA ALA A 56 -11.01 -3.13 -7.81
C ALA A 56 -12.02 -3.03 -8.95
N LYS A 57 -11.70 -3.64 -10.11
CA LYS A 57 -12.62 -3.73 -11.25
C LYS A 57 -13.93 -4.39 -10.87
N HIS A 58 -13.89 -5.53 -10.17
CA HIS A 58 -15.10 -6.23 -9.76
C HIS A 58 -16.01 -5.36 -8.88
N LEU A 59 -15.45 -4.63 -7.90
CA LEU A 59 -16.22 -3.74 -7.03
C LEU A 59 -16.85 -2.57 -7.81
N LEU A 60 -16.08 -1.97 -8.72
CA LEU A 60 -16.52 -0.85 -9.56
C LEU A 60 -17.63 -1.25 -10.54
N VAL A 61 -17.49 -2.40 -11.20
CA VAL A 61 -18.48 -2.88 -12.19
C VAL A 61 -19.80 -3.22 -11.51
N ASN A 62 -19.75 -3.82 -10.32
CA ASN A 62 -20.95 -4.33 -9.66
C ASN A 62 -21.60 -3.32 -8.71
N ASN A 63 -21.04 -2.11 -8.53
CA ASN A 63 -21.46 -1.13 -7.52
C ASN A 63 -21.69 -1.76 -6.13
N GLN A 64 -20.89 -2.77 -5.79
CA GLN A 64 -21.07 -3.55 -4.57
C GLN A 64 -20.47 -2.80 -3.39
N THR A 65 -21.21 -2.76 -2.28
CA THR A 65 -20.62 -2.43 -0.99
C THR A 65 -19.74 -3.61 -0.55
N PRO A 66 -18.41 -3.43 -0.43
CA PRO A 66 -17.52 -4.52 -0.07
C PRO A 66 -17.79 -5.01 1.36
N SER A 67 -17.74 -6.33 1.56
CA SER A 67 -18.00 -6.98 2.84
C SER A 67 -16.75 -7.16 3.73
N ASN A 68 -15.55 -7.12 3.16
CA ASN A 68 -14.28 -7.30 3.87
C ASN A 68 -13.34 -6.11 3.69
N GLU A 69 -12.79 -5.92 2.49
CA GLU A 69 -11.82 -4.86 2.16
C GLU A 69 -12.47 -3.82 1.25
N SER A 70 -12.40 -2.55 1.65
CA SER A 70 -12.94 -1.43 0.89
C SER A 70 -12.21 -1.22 -0.44
N LEU A 71 -12.84 -0.48 -1.37
CA LEU A 71 -12.18 -0.09 -2.62
C LEU A 71 -10.98 0.84 -2.35
N GLU A 72 -11.09 1.71 -1.35
CA GLU A 72 -10.00 2.60 -0.92
C GLU A 72 -8.80 1.80 -0.40
N GLU A 73 -9.02 0.84 0.51
CA GLU A 73 -7.96 -0.07 0.98
C GLU A 73 -7.33 -0.86 -0.17
N THR A 74 -8.11 -1.23 -1.18
CA THR A 74 -7.59 -1.90 -2.38
C THR A 74 -6.61 -1.00 -3.14
N TRP A 75 -6.90 0.30 -3.28
CA TRP A 75 -5.99 1.27 -3.89
C TRP A 75 -4.73 1.52 -3.06
N ILE A 76 -4.87 1.60 -1.73
CA ILE A 76 -3.75 1.68 -0.79
C ILE A 76 -2.82 0.48 -0.95
N ASP A 77 -3.38 -0.74 -1.03
CA ASP A 77 -2.61 -1.96 -1.24
C ASP A 77 -1.84 -1.95 -2.57
N ILE A 78 -2.49 -1.51 -3.65
CA ILE A 78 -1.83 -1.35 -4.96
C ILE A 78 -0.66 -0.38 -4.85
N ALA A 79 -0.86 0.78 -4.21
CA ALA A 79 0.18 1.79 -4.03
C ALA A 79 1.35 1.26 -3.18
N VAL A 80 1.07 0.52 -2.10
CA VAL A 80 2.11 -0.15 -1.29
C VAL A 80 2.93 -1.11 -2.15
N TYR A 81 2.30 -1.98 -2.94
CA TYR A 81 3.04 -2.90 -3.81
C TYR A 81 3.84 -2.18 -4.90
N ALA A 82 3.34 -1.06 -5.44
CA ALA A 82 4.08 -0.23 -6.37
C ALA A 82 5.34 0.37 -5.74
N VAL A 83 5.26 0.86 -4.50
CA VAL A 83 6.43 1.33 -3.73
C VAL A 83 7.41 0.17 -3.48
N ILE A 84 6.92 -1.00 -3.06
CA ILE A 84 7.76 -2.20 -2.90
C ILE A 84 8.48 -2.56 -4.19
N ALA A 85 7.82 -2.48 -5.35
CA ALA A 85 8.46 -2.73 -6.64
C ALA A 85 9.63 -1.77 -6.93
N VAL A 86 9.44 -0.47 -6.61
CA VAL A 86 10.51 0.54 -6.74
C VAL A 86 11.68 0.23 -5.81
N LEU A 87 11.40 -0.09 -4.53
CA LEU A 87 12.42 -0.48 -3.56
C LEU A 87 13.17 -1.76 -3.98
N TYR A 88 12.44 -2.74 -4.54
CA TYR A 88 13.00 -3.99 -5.04
C TYR A 88 13.95 -3.75 -6.21
N LYS A 89 13.59 -2.89 -7.17
CA LYS A 89 14.48 -2.50 -8.27
C LYS A 89 15.74 -1.80 -7.79
N ARG A 90 15.64 -1.02 -6.72
CA ARG A 90 16.76 -0.31 -6.10
C ARG A 90 17.61 -1.19 -5.17
N LYS A 91 17.30 -2.49 -5.06
CA LYS A 91 17.91 -3.44 -4.09
C LYS A 91 17.67 -3.12 -2.61
N GLN A 92 16.93 -2.05 -2.32
CA GLN A 92 16.65 -1.57 -0.97
C GLN A 92 15.75 -2.53 -0.19
N PHE A 93 14.76 -3.14 -0.85
CA PHE A 93 13.86 -4.09 -0.18
C PHE A 93 14.60 -5.37 0.28
N GLN A 94 15.67 -5.71 -0.41
CA GLN A 94 16.50 -6.88 -0.13
C GLN A 94 17.47 -6.60 1.03
N GLU A 95 18.10 -5.42 0.99
CA GLU A 95 19.23 -5.06 1.83
C GLU A 95 18.85 -4.36 3.14
N LEU A 96 17.73 -3.64 3.17
CA LEU A 96 17.31 -2.87 4.33
C LEU A 96 16.31 -3.66 5.19
N GLU A 97 16.28 -3.31 6.48
CA GLU A 97 15.28 -3.78 7.44
C GLU A 97 14.43 -2.61 7.92
N VAL A 98 13.21 -2.89 8.35
CA VAL A 98 12.39 -1.90 9.04
C VAL A 98 13.02 -1.57 10.40
N ALA A 99 12.88 -0.32 10.85
CA ALA A 99 13.32 0.04 12.19
C ALA A 99 12.58 -0.82 13.24
N PRO A 100 13.23 -1.20 14.36
CA PRO A 100 12.55 -1.84 15.46
C PRO A 100 11.36 -0.98 15.91
N ALA A 101 10.22 -1.62 16.19
CA ALA A 101 9.11 -0.91 16.83
C ALA A 101 9.62 -0.33 18.17
N ALA A 102 9.43 0.98 18.37
CA ALA A 102 9.78 1.68 19.60
C ALA A 102 8.88 1.24 20.77
#